data_AF-A0A354WYS9-F1
#
_entry.id   AF-A0A354WYS9-F1
#
_cell.length_a   1.000
_cell.length_b   1.000
_cell.length_c   1.000
_cell.angle_alpha   90.00
_cell.angle_beta   90.00
_cell.angle_gamma   90.00
#
_symmetry.space_group_name_H-M   'P 1'
#
loop_
_entity.id
_entity.type
_entity.pdbx_description
1 polymer ?
#
loop_
_entity_poly.entity_id
_entity_poly.type
_entity_poly.pdbx_seq_one_letter_code
_entity_poly.pdbx_strand_id
1 'polypeptide(L)'
;MYHNVLSAAKDADSFLVIKINEQRQIVVQYILPQNAKTPHDKQTFGRFNELKSGTYIFPLKSGEVLNFPYPELKVDNPESIYSLLLCFKQLQAKAEASFLIGNLLNQQSNIRFAALKRMQEIGFFNMPFNKNTATFFKKFYAKTNLSVPEKRLLLEAFAVSNFNQMTDVYILALSDHKISKLSGQIFYVKNRGLFTSIVKKYVSNEKLWKTALKQSEFFIEDKDFTNKAMKWFDRKNFQNNSADFIPLLFVKTKNNSYNEGIIKSLLLKSKNTKSFELYQNLAYWLNHSNAENFNDEIIQFLINNKKNDYITESIIYPTMLSALKKSGHPQANKLLLEYLENLKLRNNQQLTDQVCILFKKNNQPNPTIDSLINGLK
;
A
#
# COMPACT_ATOMS: atom_id res chain seq x y z
N MET A 1 -10.58 15.19 -15.27
CA MET A 1 -10.37 13.77 -14.93
C MET A 1 -11.07 13.49 -13.62
N TYR A 2 -11.97 12.52 -13.56
CA TYR A 2 -12.70 12.22 -12.32
C TYR A 2 -11.84 11.37 -11.39
N HIS A 3 -11.99 11.58 -10.09
CA HIS A 3 -11.22 10.84 -9.09
C HIS A 3 -11.91 9.52 -8.67
N ASN A 4 -13.25 9.49 -8.70
CA ASN A 4 -14.06 8.30 -8.39
C ASN A 4 -15.43 8.33 -9.09
N VAL A 5 -16.18 7.24 -8.95
CA VAL A 5 -17.50 7.01 -9.57
C VAL A 5 -18.60 8.00 -9.16
N LEU A 6 -18.65 8.45 -7.89
CA LEU A 6 -19.62 9.46 -7.44
C LEU A 6 -19.31 10.81 -8.10
N SER A 7 -18.04 11.17 -8.20
CA SER A 7 -17.63 12.41 -8.86
C SER A 7 -17.97 12.39 -10.35
N ALA A 8 -17.80 11.25 -11.02
CA ALA A 8 -18.25 11.07 -12.40
C ALA A 8 -19.78 11.11 -12.52
N ALA A 9 -20.52 10.56 -11.56
CA ALA A 9 -21.99 10.55 -11.56
C ALA A 9 -22.61 11.96 -11.50
N LYS A 10 -21.92 12.97 -10.96
CA LYS A 10 -22.39 14.37 -10.98
C LYS A 10 -22.55 14.93 -12.39
N ASP A 11 -21.64 14.54 -13.29
CA ASP A 11 -21.58 15.07 -14.65
C ASP A 11 -22.18 14.13 -15.71
N ALA A 12 -22.58 12.93 -15.29
CA ALA A 12 -23.09 11.91 -16.19
C ALA A 12 -24.52 12.21 -16.64
N ASP A 13 -24.82 11.98 -17.93
CA ASP A 13 -26.18 12.06 -18.48
C ASP A 13 -26.92 10.71 -18.43
N SER A 14 -26.18 9.61 -18.41
CA SER A 14 -26.67 8.24 -18.48
C SER A 14 -25.71 7.26 -17.78
N PHE A 15 -26.11 6.01 -17.61
CA PHE A 15 -25.29 5.01 -16.93
C PHE A 15 -25.27 3.69 -17.69
N LEU A 16 -24.07 3.23 -18.02
CA LEU A 16 -23.84 1.94 -18.64
C LEU A 16 -23.81 0.85 -17.56
N VAL A 17 -24.63 -0.17 -17.72
CA VAL A 17 -24.56 -1.40 -16.94
C VAL A 17 -23.91 -2.48 -17.78
N ILE A 18 -22.85 -3.09 -17.25
CA ILE A 18 -22.20 -4.25 -17.86
C ILE A 18 -22.24 -5.45 -16.92
N LYS A 19 -22.40 -6.64 -17.47
CA LYS A 19 -22.24 -7.91 -16.73
C LYS A 19 -21.09 -8.70 -17.34
N ILE A 20 -20.18 -9.14 -16.49
CA ILE A 20 -19.00 -9.92 -16.85
C ILE A 20 -19.16 -11.34 -16.30
N ASN A 21 -19.03 -12.35 -17.16
CA ASN A 21 -19.09 -13.76 -16.78
C ASN A 21 -17.77 -14.27 -16.18
N GLU A 22 -17.73 -15.54 -15.79
CA GLU A 22 -16.53 -16.17 -15.21
C GLU A 22 -15.37 -16.27 -16.21
N GLN A 23 -15.68 -16.37 -17.51
CA GLN A 23 -14.71 -16.30 -18.61
C GLN A 23 -14.21 -14.87 -18.90
N ARG A 24 -14.59 -13.87 -18.08
CA ARG A 24 -14.25 -12.45 -18.24
C ARG A 24 -14.75 -11.81 -19.54
N GLN A 25 -15.82 -12.37 -20.09
CA GLN A 25 -16.51 -11.82 -21.25
C GLN A 25 -17.69 -10.97 -20.81
N ILE A 26 -17.93 -9.88 -21.54
CA ILE A 26 -19.11 -9.04 -21.35
C ILE A 26 -20.32 -9.78 -21.92
N VAL A 27 -21.29 -10.10 -21.09
CA VAL A 27 -22.48 -10.89 -21.45
C VAL A 27 -23.78 -10.09 -21.46
N VAL A 28 -23.80 -8.93 -20.80
CA VAL A 28 -24.93 -8.01 -20.82
C VAL A 28 -24.41 -6.58 -20.86
N GLN A 29 -25.03 -5.74 -21.70
CA GLN A 29 -24.76 -4.32 -21.80
C GLN A 29 -26.07 -3.56 -22.06
N TYR A 30 -26.46 -2.66 -21.14
CA TYR A 30 -27.61 -1.77 -21.32
C TYR A 30 -27.36 -0.41 -20.67
N ILE A 31 -28.12 0.60 -21.10
CA ILE A 31 -27.99 1.98 -20.60
C ILE A 31 -29.23 2.38 -19.80
N LEU A 32 -29.04 2.86 -18.57
CA LEU A 32 -30.09 3.46 -17.75
C LEU A 32 -30.16 4.99 -18.02
N PRO A 33 -31.36 5.58 -18.13
CA PRO A 33 -32.69 4.97 -17.92
C PRO A 33 -33.31 4.28 -19.15
N GLN A 34 -32.74 4.45 -20.35
CA GLN A 34 -33.42 4.13 -21.60
C GLN A 34 -33.53 2.62 -21.90
N ASN A 35 -32.91 1.76 -21.09
CA ASN A 35 -32.76 0.31 -21.27
C ASN A 35 -32.36 -0.10 -22.70
N ALA A 36 -31.75 0.82 -23.44
CA ALA A 36 -31.30 0.57 -24.79
C ALA A 36 -30.15 -0.44 -24.73
N LYS A 37 -30.32 -1.57 -25.42
CA LYS A 37 -29.21 -2.48 -25.71
C LYS A 37 -28.26 -1.72 -26.62
N THR A 38 -27.03 -1.55 -26.16
CA THR A 38 -25.98 -0.99 -27.02
C THR A 38 -25.64 -2.05 -28.07
N PRO A 39 -25.53 -1.68 -29.36
CA PRO A 39 -25.08 -2.61 -30.39
C PRO A 39 -23.76 -3.24 -29.97
N HIS A 40 -23.58 -4.53 -30.26
CA HIS A 40 -22.39 -5.33 -29.92
C HIS A 40 -21.08 -4.84 -30.55
N ASP A 41 -21.08 -3.71 -31.24
CA ASP A 41 -19.97 -3.24 -32.05
C ASP A 41 -19.06 -2.26 -31.29
N LYS A 42 -17.89 -2.82 -30.93
CA LYS A 42 -16.59 -2.16 -30.97
C LYS A 42 -16.43 -0.87 -30.17
N GLN A 43 -16.43 -1.01 -28.84
CA GLN A 43 -15.40 -0.32 -28.05
C GLN A 43 -14.75 -1.36 -27.13
N THR A 44 -13.61 -1.90 -27.58
CA THR A 44 -12.69 -2.64 -26.72
C THR A 44 -12.13 -1.68 -25.68
N PHE A 45 -12.88 -1.46 -24.61
CA PHE A 45 -12.34 -0.82 -23.42
C PHE A 45 -11.40 -1.83 -22.77
N GLY A 46 -10.10 -1.70 -23.01
CA GLY A 46 -9.07 -2.53 -22.35
C GLY A 46 -9.25 -2.55 -20.82
N ARG A 47 -9.86 -1.50 -20.26
CA ARG A 47 -10.25 -1.38 -18.85
C ARG A 47 -11.21 -2.47 -18.35
N PHE A 48 -12.10 -3.01 -19.18
CA PHE A 48 -13.05 -4.03 -18.73
C PHE A 48 -12.44 -5.43 -18.62
N ASN A 49 -11.33 -5.68 -19.32
CA ASN A 49 -10.65 -6.98 -19.31
C ASN A 49 -10.01 -7.31 -17.95
N GLU A 50 -9.77 -6.29 -17.12
CA GLU A 50 -9.20 -6.44 -15.78
C GLU A 50 -10.26 -6.67 -14.69
N LEU A 51 -11.54 -6.49 -15.03
CA LEU A 51 -12.63 -6.65 -14.08
C LEU A 51 -12.91 -8.14 -13.81
N LYS A 52 -13.29 -8.41 -12.56
CA LYS A 52 -13.74 -9.73 -12.14
C LYS A 52 -15.17 -9.98 -12.64
N SER A 53 -15.62 -11.22 -12.56
CA SER A 53 -17.01 -11.55 -12.82
C SER A 53 -17.95 -10.77 -11.89
N GLY A 54 -19.05 -10.28 -12.43
CA GLY A 54 -20.02 -9.44 -11.72
C GLY A 54 -20.74 -8.45 -12.62
N THR A 55 -21.68 -7.74 -12.03
CA THR A 55 -22.39 -6.63 -12.67
C THR A 55 -21.81 -5.31 -12.19
N TYR A 56 -21.66 -4.35 -13.10
CA TYR A 56 -21.01 -3.07 -12.84
C TYR A 56 -21.81 -1.93 -13.46
N ILE A 57 -21.78 -0.76 -12.82
CA ILE A 57 -22.40 0.48 -13.33
C ILE A 57 -21.34 1.55 -13.57
N PHE A 58 -21.39 2.19 -14.74
CA PHE A 58 -20.45 3.20 -15.21
C PHE A 58 -21.17 4.47 -15.62
N PRO A 59 -20.81 5.64 -15.07
CA PRO A 59 -21.32 6.93 -15.52
C PRO A 59 -20.88 7.23 -16.97
N LEU A 60 -21.82 7.67 -17.81
CA LEU A 60 -21.61 8.09 -19.19
C LEU A 60 -21.82 9.59 -19.35
N LYS A 61 -21.13 10.21 -20.29
CA LYS A 61 -21.42 11.56 -20.77
C LYS A 61 -21.31 11.59 -22.29
N SER A 62 -22.37 12.04 -22.96
CA SER A 62 -22.48 12.07 -24.41
C SER A 62 -22.20 10.70 -25.06
N GLY A 63 -22.62 9.63 -24.38
CA GLY A 63 -22.42 8.24 -24.83
C GLY A 63 -21.05 7.62 -24.49
N GLU A 64 -20.12 8.38 -23.93
CA GLU A 64 -18.78 7.89 -23.58
C GLU A 64 -18.64 7.59 -22.09
N VAL A 65 -17.92 6.51 -21.76
CA VAL A 65 -17.62 6.14 -20.36
C VAL A 65 -16.68 7.16 -19.74
N LEU A 66 -17.13 7.80 -18.65
CA LEU A 66 -16.29 8.74 -17.92
C LEU A 66 -15.12 8.02 -17.27
N ASN A 67 -13.91 8.56 -17.45
CA ASN A 67 -12.69 7.96 -16.92
C ASN A 67 -12.43 8.38 -15.46
N PHE A 68 -12.21 7.40 -14.60
CA PHE A 68 -11.84 7.57 -13.18
C PHE A 68 -11.00 6.37 -12.72
N PRO A 69 -9.97 6.58 -11.88
CA PRO A 69 -9.01 5.53 -11.56
C PRO A 69 -9.56 4.46 -10.61
N TYR A 70 -10.40 4.78 -9.61
CA TYR A 70 -10.88 3.81 -8.60
C TYR A 70 -12.11 4.31 -7.81
N PRO A 71 -12.90 3.42 -7.17
CA PRO A 71 -13.19 2.04 -7.57
C PRO A 71 -14.36 1.98 -8.57
N GLU A 72 -14.43 0.92 -9.38
CA GLU A 72 -15.64 0.55 -10.11
C GLU A 72 -16.76 0.08 -9.16
N LEU A 73 -18.00 0.44 -9.46
CA LEU A 73 -19.15 0.00 -8.69
C LEU A 73 -19.62 -1.37 -9.17
N LYS A 74 -19.12 -2.46 -8.55
CA LYS A 74 -19.77 -3.78 -8.61
C LYS A 74 -21.10 -3.75 -7.84
N VAL A 75 -22.19 -4.16 -8.47
CA VAL A 75 -23.54 -4.01 -7.93
C VAL A 75 -24.33 -5.30 -8.11
N ASP A 76 -25.17 -5.62 -7.12
CA ASP A 76 -26.09 -6.75 -7.24
C ASP A 76 -27.43 -6.32 -7.88
N ASN A 77 -27.84 -5.07 -7.63
CA ASN A 77 -29.05 -4.46 -8.17
C ASN A 77 -28.70 -3.10 -8.82
N PRO A 78 -28.44 -3.06 -10.14
CA PRO A 78 -28.07 -1.84 -10.86
C PRO A 78 -29.09 -0.70 -10.74
N GLU A 79 -30.38 -1.02 -10.73
CA GLU A 79 -31.49 -0.04 -10.72
C GLU A 79 -31.56 0.70 -9.38
N SER A 80 -31.30 -0.01 -8.28
CA SER A 80 -31.21 0.59 -6.94
C SER A 80 -30.01 1.52 -6.82
N ILE A 81 -28.86 1.11 -7.38
CA ILE A 81 -27.67 1.96 -7.38
C ILE A 81 -27.83 3.16 -8.32
N TYR A 82 -28.45 2.98 -9.49
CA TYR A 82 -28.82 4.09 -10.38
C TYR A 82 -29.70 5.12 -9.66
N SER A 83 -30.74 4.68 -8.95
CA SER A 83 -31.61 5.57 -8.17
C SER A 83 -30.84 6.34 -7.09
N LEU A 84 -29.89 5.67 -6.41
CA LEU A 84 -28.99 6.31 -5.45
C LEU A 84 -28.09 7.37 -6.11
N LEU A 85 -27.53 7.06 -7.28
CA LEU A 85 -26.67 7.98 -8.03
C LEU A 85 -27.44 9.19 -8.56
N LEU A 86 -28.69 9.01 -9.00
CA LEU A 86 -29.58 10.11 -9.37
C LEU A 86 -29.88 11.03 -8.17
N CYS A 87 -30.22 10.43 -7.03
CA CYS A 87 -30.43 11.18 -5.79
C CYS A 87 -29.18 11.99 -5.44
N PHE A 88 -28.01 11.34 -5.43
CA PHE A 88 -26.73 11.98 -5.16
C PHE A 88 -26.44 13.16 -6.12
N LYS A 89 -26.69 12.97 -7.42
CA LYS A 89 -26.47 13.99 -8.45
C LYS A 89 -27.22 15.29 -8.12
N GLN A 90 -28.46 15.19 -7.65
CA GLN A 90 -29.34 16.32 -7.34
C GLN A 90 -29.00 17.05 -6.03
N LEU A 91 -28.13 16.48 -5.18
CA LEU A 91 -27.81 17.09 -3.90
C LEU A 91 -27.01 18.38 -4.04
N GLN A 92 -27.44 19.40 -3.28
CA GLN A 92 -26.68 20.60 -2.99
C GLN A 92 -25.49 20.28 -2.06
N ALA A 93 -24.43 21.10 -2.12
CA ALA A 93 -23.17 20.85 -1.39
C ALA A 93 -23.36 20.59 0.12
N LYS A 94 -24.28 21.30 0.80
CA LYS A 94 -24.57 21.09 2.23
C LYS A 94 -25.23 19.73 2.52
N ALA A 95 -26.11 19.27 1.62
CA ALA A 95 -26.79 17.98 1.77
C ALA A 95 -25.89 16.81 1.36
N GLU A 96 -24.89 17.07 0.52
CA GLU A 96 -23.94 16.08 0.02
C GLU A 96 -23.15 15.41 1.15
N ALA A 97 -22.62 16.18 2.11
CA ALA A 97 -21.84 15.61 3.22
C ALA A 97 -22.67 14.65 4.09
N SER A 98 -23.91 15.03 4.43
CA SER A 98 -24.83 14.19 5.21
C SER A 98 -25.19 12.91 4.47
N PHE A 99 -25.43 13.00 3.16
CA PHE A 99 -25.68 11.83 2.31
C PHE A 99 -24.47 10.88 2.28
N LEU A 100 -23.27 11.42 2.12
CA LEU A 100 -22.04 10.62 2.09
C LEU A 100 -21.81 9.90 3.43
N ILE A 101 -22.00 10.59 4.56
CA ILE A 101 -21.95 9.98 5.90
C ILE A 101 -22.97 8.86 6.04
N GLY A 102 -24.22 9.07 5.60
CA GLY A 102 -25.27 8.04 5.63
C GLY A 102 -24.86 6.78 4.84
N ASN A 103 -24.22 6.97 3.70
CA ASN A 103 -23.73 5.87 2.87
C ASN A 103 -22.49 5.16 3.43
N LEU A 104 -21.81 5.70 4.44
CA LEU A 104 -20.74 4.97 5.11
C LEU A 104 -21.25 3.76 5.89
N LEU A 105 -22.51 3.78 6.32
CA LEU A 105 -23.14 2.65 7.00
C LEU A 105 -23.62 1.55 6.03
N ASN A 106 -23.46 1.75 4.72
CA ASN A 106 -23.76 0.74 3.72
C ASN A 106 -22.78 -0.45 3.85
N GLN A 107 -23.31 -1.66 3.72
CA GLN A 107 -22.52 -2.90 3.80
C GLN A 107 -21.63 -3.10 2.56
N GLN A 108 -21.98 -2.50 1.42
CA GLN A 108 -21.20 -2.59 0.18
C GLN A 108 -19.92 -1.73 0.26
N SER A 109 -18.77 -2.41 0.34
CA SER A 109 -17.44 -1.77 0.53
C SER A 109 -17.03 -0.82 -0.59
N ASN A 110 -17.44 -1.06 -1.83
CA ASN A 110 -17.15 -0.20 -2.98
C ASN A 110 -17.91 1.14 -2.94
N ILE A 111 -19.20 1.12 -2.57
CA ILE A 111 -19.98 2.36 -2.38
C ILE A 111 -19.39 3.17 -1.23
N ARG A 112 -19.06 2.49 -0.13
CA ARG A 112 -18.46 3.11 1.04
C ARG A 112 -17.10 3.75 0.73
N PHE A 113 -16.23 3.06 -0.01
CA PHE A 113 -14.95 3.63 -0.43
C PHE A 113 -15.12 4.80 -1.40
N ALA A 114 -16.06 4.72 -2.34
CA ALA A 114 -16.39 5.85 -3.22
C ALA A 114 -16.91 7.06 -2.43
N ALA A 115 -17.76 6.84 -1.41
CA ALA A 115 -18.23 7.89 -0.52
C ALA A 115 -17.08 8.54 0.25
N LEU A 116 -16.16 7.75 0.82
CA LEU A 116 -14.97 8.26 1.50
C LEU A 116 -14.07 9.10 0.58
N LYS A 117 -13.86 8.66 -0.67
CA LYS A 117 -13.10 9.42 -1.67
C LYS A 117 -13.79 10.74 -2.02
N ARG A 118 -15.11 10.72 -2.21
CA ARG A 118 -15.86 11.95 -2.47
C ARG A 118 -15.80 12.92 -1.28
N MET A 119 -15.88 12.42 -0.04
CA MET A 119 -15.69 13.23 1.16
C MET A 119 -14.30 13.88 1.20
N GLN A 120 -13.26 13.15 0.81
CA GLN A 120 -11.90 13.69 0.68
C GLN A 120 -11.83 14.81 -0.37
N GLU A 121 -12.44 14.62 -1.53
CA GLU A 121 -12.44 15.60 -2.62
C GLU A 121 -13.17 16.90 -2.28
N ILE A 122 -14.30 16.83 -1.59
CA ILE A 122 -15.03 18.04 -1.14
C ILE A 122 -14.39 18.70 0.09
N GLY A 123 -13.22 18.23 0.53
CA GLY A 123 -12.48 18.80 1.65
C GLY A 123 -13.11 18.54 3.02
N PHE A 124 -13.98 17.53 3.16
CA PHE A 124 -14.66 17.23 4.43
C PHE A 124 -13.66 17.02 5.58
N PHE A 125 -12.57 16.31 5.32
CA PHE A 125 -11.53 16.01 6.32
C PHE A 125 -10.57 17.17 6.59
N ASN A 126 -10.64 18.25 5.81
CA ASN A 126 -9.79 19.43 5.98
C ASN A 126 -10.31 20.34 7.09
N MET A 127 -11.55 20.13 7.53
CA MET A 127 -12.15 20.85 8.66
C MET A 127 -12.07 20.01 9.94
N PRO A 128 -11.81 20.63 11.10
CA PRO A 128 -11.87 19.94 12.39
C PRO A 128 -13.27 19.37 12.65
N PHE A 129 -13.34 18.12 13.11
CA PHE A 129 -14.59 17.48 13.44
C PHE A 129 -15.19 18.06 14.71
N ASN A 130 -16.52 18.11 14.75
CA ASN A 130 -17.24 18.25 16.01
C ASN A 130 -17.26 16.92 16.76
N LYS A 131 -17.66 16.96 18.05
CA LYS A 131 -17.71 15.78 18.93
C LYS A 131 -18.52 14.61 18.35
N ASN A 132 -19.64 14.91 17.69
CA ASN A 132 -20.53 13.89 17.12
C ASN A 132 -19.86 13.18 15.93
N THR A 133 -19.24 13.95 15.04
CA THR A 133 -18.53 13.45 13.85
C THR A 133 -17.31 12.62 14.27
N ALA A 134 -16.51 13.11 15.22
CA ALA A 134 -15.39 12.34 15.76
C ALA A 134 -15.86 11.02 16.40
N THR A 135 -16.95 11.06 17.18
CA THR A 135 -17.53 9.85 17.80
C THR A 135 -18.02 8.86 16.75
N PHE A 136 -18.68 9.35 15.70
CA PHE A 136 -19.11 8.52 14.56
C PHE A 136 -17.91 7.82 13.91
N PHE A 137 -16.87 8.56 13.51
CA PHE A 137 -15.72 7.97 12.82
C PHE A 137 -14.91 7.03 13.70
N LYS A 138 -14.78 7.30 15.01
CA LYS A 138 -14.18 6.35 15.96
C LYS A 138 -14.92 5.02 15.98
N LYS A 139 -16.25 5.07 16.11
CA LYS A 139 -17.10 3.85 16.11
C LYS A 139 -17.05 3.14 14.77
N PHE A 140 -17.18 3.90 13.68
CA PHE A 140 -17.10 3.39 12.32
C PHE A 140 -15.79 2.64 12.07
N TYR A 141 -14.65 3.25 12.40
CA TYR A 141 -13.35 2.61 12.23
C TYR A 141 -13.18 1.35 13.08
N ALA A 142 -13.63 1.39 14.34
CA ALA A 142 -13.41 0.28 15.27
C ALA A 142 -14.38 -0.90 15.07
N LYS A 143 -15.62 -0.64 14.62
CA LYS A 143 -16.69 -1.65 14.57
C LYS A 143 -17.01 -2.16 13.17
N THR A 144 -16.70 -1.38 12.13
CA THR A 144 -16.95 -1.79 10.75
C THR A 144 -15.79 -2.63 10.22
N ASN A 145 -16.10 -3.70 9.48
CA ASN A 145 -15.08 -4.48 8.77
C ASN A 145 -14.57 -3.70 7.54
N LEU A 146 -13.72 -2.71 7.79
CA LEU A 146 -13.13 -1.87 6.75
C LEU A 146 -12.02 -2.64 6.02
N SER A 147 -12.03 -2.52 4.69
CA SER A 147 -10.93 -2.98 3.84
C SER A 147 -9.65 -2.18 4.09
N VAL A 148 -8.51 -2.72 3.66
CA VAL A 148 -7.21 -2.03 3.81
C VAL A 148 -7.21 -0.66 3.11
N PRO A 149 -7.71 -0.49 1.86
CA PRO A 149 -7.78 0.82 1.22
C PRO A 149 -8.61 1.84 2.01
N GLU A 150 -9.74 1.41 2.58
CA GLU A 150 -10.58 2.28 3.43
C GLU A 150 -9.85 2.74 4.68
N LYS A 151 -9.19 1.81 5.39
CA LYS A 151 -8.40 2.15 6.58
C LYS A 151 -7.26 3.12 6.25
N ARG A 152 -6.53 2.87 5.16
CA ARG A 152 -5.43 3.75 4.72
C ARG A 152 -5.92 5.16 4.42
N LEU A 153 -6.99 5.28 3.62
CA LEU A 153 -7.60 6.57 3.27
C LEU A 153 -8.01 7.32 4.54
N LEU A 154 -8.71 6.66 5.47
CA LEU A 154 -9.16 7.29 6.70
C LEU A 154 -7.99 7.78 7.56
N LEU A 155 -6.94 6.98 7.73
CA LEU A 155 -5.75 7.42 8.48
C LEU A 155 -5.10 8.64 7.83
N GLU A 156 -4.88 8.63 6.52
CA GLU A 156 -4.31 9.76 5.80
C GLU A 156 -5.20 11.01 5.88
N ALA A 157 -6.52 10.83 5.73
CA ALA A 157 -7.49 11.91 5.76
C ALA A 157 -7.65 12.52 7.17
N PHE A 158 -7.70 11.69 8.22
CA PHE A 158 -7.76 12.18 9.59
C PHE A 158 -6.48 12.95 9.98
N ALA A 159 -5.33 12.61 9.38
CA ALA A 159 -4.06 13.26 9.68
C ALA A 159 -4.04 14.74 9.30
N VAL A 160 -4.89 15.16 8.35
CA VAL A 160 -4.91 16.53 7.82
C VAL A 160 -5.25 17.54 8.92
N SER A 161 -6.49 17.48 9.44
CA SER A 161 -6.99 18.44 10.44
C SER A 161 -7.58 17.79 11.69
N ASN A 162 -7.60 16.45 11.76
CA ASN A 162 -8.40 15.70 12.74
C ASN A 162 -7.58 14.78 13.64
N PHE A 163 -6.26 14.82 13.55
CA PHE A 163 -5.35 13.90 14.24
C PHE A 163 -5.61 13.83 15.75
N ASN A 164 -5.64 14.99 16.42
CA ASN A 164 -5.79 15.05 17.89
C ASN A 164 -7.07 14.38 18.38
N GLN A 165 -8.19 14.60 17.68
CA GLN A 165 -9.48 14.01 18.03
C GLN A 165 -9.55 12.52 17.68
N MET A 166 -8.74 12.06 16.73
CA MET A 166 -8.71 10.70 16.22
C MET A 166 -7.53 9.87 16.75
N THR A 167 -6.81 10.35 17.77
CA THR A 167 -5.64 9.66 18.36
C THR A 167 -5.91 8.18 18.69
N ASP A 168 -7.07 7.86 19.26
CA ASP A 168 -7.47 6.48 19.60
C ASP A 168 -7.51 5.55 18.37
N VAL A 169 -7.89 6.09 17.20
CA VAL A 169 -7.91 5.34 15.94
C VAL A 169 -6.50 4.98 15.51
N TYR A 170 -5.53 5.89 15.65
CA TYR A 170 -4.13 5.59 15.36
C TYR A 170 -3.57 4.54 16.32
N ILE A 171 -3.87 4.65 17.63
CA ILE A 171 -3.47 3.66 18.63
C ILE A 171 -4.02 2.27 18.27
N LEU A 172 -5.31 2.18 17.93
CA LEU A 172 -5.94 0.94 17.49
C LEU A 172 -5.25 0.40 16.21
N ALA A 173 -4.99 1.28 15.24
CA ALA A 173 -4.35 0.95 13.97
C ALA A 173 -2.91 0.44 14.11
N LEU A 174 -2.19 0.76 15.20
CA LEU A 174 -0.86 0.19 15.44
C LEU A 174 -0.91 -1.35 15.55
N SER A 175 -2.01 -1.90 16.06
CA SER A 175 -2.17 -3.35 16.24
C SER A 175 -2.62 -4.09 14.97
N ASP A 176 -3.04 -3.37 13.92
CA ASP A 176 -3.45 -3.97 12.64
C ASP A 176 -2.23 -4.12 11.71
N HIS A 177 -1.80 -5.36 11.47
CA HIS A 177 -0.62 -5.68 10.66
C HIS A 177 -0.63 -5.04 9.26
N LYS A 178 -1.80 -4.85 8.64
CA LYS A 178 -1.88 -4.36 7.25
C LYS A 178 -1.64 -2.85 7.13
N ILE A 179 -1.70 -2.11 8.23
CA ILE A 179 -1.66 -0.64 8.26
C ILE A 179 -0.80 -0.08 9.40
N SER A 180 -0.22 -0.92 10.26
CA SER A 180 0.53 -0.50 11.44
C SER A 180 1.70 0.41 11.11
N LYS A 181 2.40 0.17 9.98
CA LYS A 181 3.51 1.01 9.52
C LYS A 181 3.04 2.41 9.12
N LEU A 182 1.93 2.51 8.37
CA LEU A 182 1.33 3.80 7.99
C LEU A 182 0.84 4.57 9.23
N SER A 183 0.13 3.90 10.14
CA SER A 183 -0.33 4.51 11.39
C SER A 183 0.85 5.06 12.21
N GLY A 184 1.91 4.26 12.36
CA GLY A 184 3.13 4.65 13.06
C GLY A 184 3.81 5.87 12.45
N GLN A 185 3.99 5.90 11.13
CA GLN A 185 4.57 7.04 10.41
C GLN A 185 3.79 8.33 10.66
N ILE A 186 2.46 8.29 10.49
CA ILE A 186 1.62 9.47 10.70
C ILE A 186 1.66 9.91 12.17
N PHE A 187 1.52 8.97 13.10
CA PHE A 187 1.52 9.27 14.54
C PHE A 187 2.86 9.86 14.97
N TYR A 188 3.99 9.28 14.55
CA TYR A 188 5.32 9.79 14.85
C TYR A 188 5.49 11.25 14.40
N VAL A 189 5.06 11.58 13.18
CA VAL A 189 5.13 12.94 12.63
C VAL A 189 4.21 13.91 13.39
N LYS A 190 2.98 13.49 13.71
CA LYS A 190 1.96 14.37 14.31
C LYS A 190 2.12 14.55 15.82
N ASN A 191 2.59 13.52 16.54
CA ASN A 191 2.82 13.57 17.98
C ASN A 191 3.87 12.53 18.41
N ARG A 192 5.15 12.85 18.15
CA ARG A 192 6.30 12.01 18.49
C ARG A 192 6.35 11.62 19.96
N GLY A 193 6.02 12.54 20.87
CA GLY A 193 6.09 12.32 22.32
C GLY A 193 5.11 11.24 22.78
N LEU A 194 3.83 11.38 22.41
CA LEU A 194 2.82 10.39 22.76
C LEU A 194 3.08 9.04 22.08
N PHE A 195 3.44 9.05 20.80
CA PHE A 195 3.81 7.83 20.07
C PHE A 195 4.95 7.07 20.78
N THR A 196 6.02 7.79 21.14
CA THR A 196 7.18 7.23 21.85
C THR A 196 6.78 6.62 23.19
N SER A 197 5.98 7.33 23.98
CA SER A 197 5.50 6.84 25.28
C SER A 197 4.70 5.54 25.14
N ILE A 198 3.78 5.48 24.18
CA ILE A 198 2.94 4.29 23.93
C ILE A 198 3.80 3.10 23.49
N VAL A 199 4.66 3.29 22.48
CA VAL A 199 5.47 2.20 21.93
C VAL A 199 6.46 1.65 22.98
N LYS A 200 7.08 2.53 23.78
CA LYS A 200 7.94 2.11 24.90
C LYS A 200 7.18 1.39 26.02
N LYS A 201 5.92 1.75 26.27
CA LYS A 201 5.07 0.98 27.17
C LYS A 201 4.76 -0.41 26.61
N TYR A 202 4.49 -0.49 25.31
CA TYR A 202 4.10 -1.74 24.65
C TYR A 202 5.24 -2.74 24.54
N VAL A 203 6.49 -2.31 24.33
CA VAL A 203 7.64 -3.24 24.20
C VAL A 203 7.90 -4.05 25.47
N SER A 204 7.54 -3.52 26.64
CA SER A 204 7.66 -4.22 27.92
C SER A 204 6.42 -5.05 28.28
N ASN A 205 5.39 -5.05 27.43
CA ASN A 205 4.12 -5.72 27.71
C ASN A 205 4.00 -7.03 26.92
N GLU A 206 3.74 -8.14 27.61
CA GLU A 206 3.71 -9.48 27.02
C GLU A 206 2.67 -9.64 25.90
N LYS A 207 1.58 -8.87 25.93
CA LYS A 207 0.50 -8.92 24.93
C LYS A 207 0.71 -7.94 23.77
N LEU A 208 1.51 -6.89 23.96
CA LEU A 208 1.62 -5.76 23.02
C LEU A 208 3.01 -5.57 22.43
N TRP A 209 4.01 -6.34 22.86
CA TRP A 209 5.39 -6.18 22.37
C TRP A 209 5.51 -6.34 20.85
N LYS A 210 4.70 -7.22 20.22
CA LYS A 210 4.67 -7.39 18.76
C LYS A 210 4.22 -6.12 18.06
N THR A 211 3.23 -5.42 18.62
CA THR A 211 2.77 -4.12 18.11
C THR A 211 3.89 -3.07 18.21
N ALA A 212 4.62 -3.05 19.32
CA ALA A 212 5.79 -2.16 19.47
C ALA A 212 6.91 -2.50 18.49
N LEU A 213 7.19 -3.79 18.28
CA LEU A 213 8.29 -4.25 17.44
C LEU A 213 8.12 -3.81 15.97
N LYS A 214 6.90 -3.77 15.46
CA LYS A 214 6.60 -3.24 14.11
C LYS A 214 6.96 -1.77 13.93
N GLN A 215 7.17 -1.06 15.04
CA GLN A 215 7.58 0.34 15.08
C GLN A 215 9.08 0.50 15.36
N SER A 216 9.84 -0.61 15.40
CA SER A 216 11.26 -0.62 15.81
C SER A 216 12.15 0.29 14.97
N GLU A 217 11.82 0.51 13.69
CA GLU A 217 12.54 1.42 12.79
C GLU A 217 12.68 2.83 13.39
N PHE A 218 11.70 3.30 14.17
CA PHE A 218 11.73 4.64 14.81
C PHE A 218 12.60 4.70 16.08
N PHE A 219 13.01 3.55 16.61
CA PHE A 219 13.68 3.42 17.92
C PHE A 219 15.02 2.70 17.84
N ILE A 220 15.58 2.55 16.63
CA ILE A 220 16.87 1.92 16.39
C ILE A 220 18.02 2.56 17.19
N GLU A 221 17.98 3.87 17.40
CA GLU A 221 18.99 4.60 18.18
C GLU A 221 18.71 4.56 19.70
N ASP A 222 17.51 4.13 20.10
CA ASP A 222 17.12 4.04 21.49
C ASP A 222 17.61 2.72 22.11
N LYS A 223 18.70 2.82 22.87
CA LYS A 223 19.35 1.66 23.52
C LYS A 223 18.40 0.93 24.47
N ASP A 224 17.58 1.65 25.23
CA ASP A 224 16.65 1.05 26.20
C ASP A 224 15.55 0.28 25.48
N PHE A 225 14.92 0.90 24.48
CA PHE A 225 13.93 0.23 23.64
C PHE A 225 14.51 -1.02 22.97
N THR A 226 15.68 -0.88 22.32
CA THR A 226 16.32 -1.98 21.59
C THR A 226 16.65 -3.14 22.53
N ASN A 227 17.18 -2.86 23.72
CA ASN A 227 17.48 -3.90 24.70
C ASN A 227 16.21 -4.61 25.19
N LYS A 228 15.11 -3.88 25.44
CA LYS A 228 13.81 -4.46 25.82
C LYS A 228 13.21 -5.31 24.70
N ALA A 229 13.21 -4.79 23.47
CA ALA A 229 12.69 -5.51 22.30
C ALA A 229 13.47 -6.81 22.05
N MET A 230 14.80 -6.76 22.09
CA MET A 230 15.65 -7.93 21.84
C MET A 230 15.52 -9.05 22.90
N LYS A 231 14.90 -8.81 24.07
CA LYS A 231 14.56 -9.87 25.02
C LYS A 231 13.47 -10.82 24.48
N TRP A 232 12.62 -10.34 23.58
CA TRP A 232 11.56 -11.14 22.93
C TRP A 232 12.05 -11.93 21.73
N PHE A 233 13.30 -11.74 21.33
CA PHE A 233 13.85 -12.41 20.17
C PHE A 233 14.20 -13.86 20.49
N ASP A 234 13.44 -14.80 19.92
CA ASP A 234 13.77 -16.23 19.98
C ASP A 234 15.03 -16.54 19.16
N ARG A 235 16.17 -16.56 19.85
CA ARG A 235 17.49 -16.91 19.32
C ARG A 235 17.58 -18.35 18.82
N LYS A 236 16.78 -19.27 19.37
CA LYS A 236 16.81 -20.68 18.99
C LYS A 236 16.03 -20.92 17.70
N ASN A 237 14.90 -20.24 17.51
CA ASN A 237 14.03 -20.38 16.34
C ASN A 237 13.78 -19.05 15.62
N PHE A 238 14.85 -18.30 15.33
CA PHE A 238 14.74 -16.96 14.75
C PHE A 238 13.93 -16.90 13.45
N GLN A 239 13.87 -17.98 12.68
CA GLN A 239 13.10 -18.06 11.42
C GLN A 239 11.61 -17.70 11.61
N ASN A 240 11.04 -17.91 12.80
CA ASN A 240 9.61 -17.74 13.07
C ASN A 240 9.18 -16.29 13.38
N ASN A 241 10.12 -15.39 13.70
CA ASN A 241 9.82 -14.01 14.08
C ASN A 241 10.76 -12.97 13.43
N SER A 242 11.68 -13.38 12.56
CA SER A 242 12.79 -12.51 12.08
C SER A 242 12.36 -11.21 11.39
N ALA A 243 11.24 -11.19 10.67
CA ALA A 243 10.90 -10.07 9.79
C ALA A 243 10.77 -8.73 10.54
N ASP A 244 10.09 -8.72 11.69
CA ASP A 244 9.91 -7.53 12.52
C ASP A 244 11.17 -7.16 13.33
N PHE A 245 12.10 -8.12 13.50
CA PHE A 245 13.36 -7.92 14.23
C PHE A 245 14.53 -7.46 13.35
N ILE A 246 14.40 -7.51 12.02
CA ILE A 246 15.46 -7.09 11.10
C ILE A 246 16.07 -5.72 11.48
N PRO A 247 15.28 -4.65 11.73
CA PRO A 247 15.84 -3.36 12.13
C PRO A 247 16.80 -3.47 13.34
N LEU A 248 16.39 -4.21 14.36
CA LEU A 248 17.14 -4.35 15.61
C LEU A 248 18.38 -5.24 15.47
N LEU A 249 18.30 -6.26 14.62
CA LEU A 249 19.44 -7.12 14.30
C LEU A 249 20.56 -6.28 13.65
N PHE A 250 20.21 -5.44 12.67
CA PHE A 250 21.16 -4.57 11.94
C PHE A 250 21.85 -3.54 12.85
N VAL A 251 21.12 -2.88 13.75
CA VAL A 251 21.71 -1.88 14.67
C VAL A 251 22.80 -2.50 15.56
N LYS A 252 22.62 -3.76 15.94
CA LYS A 252 23.49 -4.45 16.88
C LYS A 252 24.64 -5.20 16.21
N THR A 253 24.68 -5.35 14.88
CA THR A 253 25.72 -6.15 14.19
C THR A 253 27.12 -5.63 14.43
N LYS A 254 27.33 -4.30 14.43
CA LYS A 254 28.66 -3.69 14.66
C LYS A 254 29.34 -4.16 15.95
N ASN A 255 28.55 -4.56 16.96
CA ASN A 255 29.05 -4.98 18.27
C ASN A 255 28.61 -6.42 18.64
N ASN A 256 28.06 -7.20 17.70
CA ASN A 256 27.50 -8.51 17.97
C ASN A 256 27.56 -9.43 16.74
N SER A 257 28.61 -10.25 16.66
CA SER A 257 28.84 -11.24 15.59
C SER A 257 27.73 -12.30 15.48
N TYR A 258 26.99 -12.58 16.56
CA TYR A 258 25.87 -13.51 16.52
C TYR A 258 24.69 -12.96 15.70
N ASN A 259 24.39 -11.66 15.84
CA ASN A 259 23.34 -11.02 15.03
C ASN A 259 23.71 -10.96 13.55
N GLU A 260 24.99 -10.70 13.26
CA GLU A 260 25.52 -10.79 11.89
C GLU A 260 25.34 -12.21 11.33
N GLY A 261 25.69 -13.23 12.11
CA GLY A 261 25.52 -14.63 11.73
C GLY A 261 24.06 -15.01 11.43
N ILE A 262 23.08 -14.43 12.14
CA ILE A 262 21.66 -14.61 11.83
C ILE A 262 21.32 -14.03 10.46
N ILE A 263 21.72 -12.80 10.17
CA ILE A 263 21.44 -12.15 8.88
C ILE A 263 22.07 -12.95 7.74
N LYS A 264 23.33 -13.37 7.91
CA LYS A 264 24.02 -14.26 6.95
C LYS A 264 23.25 -15.56 6.73
N SER A 265 22.81 -16.21 7.81
CA SER A 265 22.01 -17.45 7.73
C SER A 265 20.70 -17.26 6.96
N LEU A 266 19.99 -16.14 7.19
CA LEU A 266 18.75 -15.82 6.48
C LEU A 266 18.97 -15.64 4.98
N LEU A 267 20.03 -14.91 4.58
CA LEU A 267 20.38 -14.71 3.17
C LEU A 267 20.77 -16.02 2.47
N LEU A 268 21.59 -16.86 3.13
CA LEU A 268 22.05 -18.14 2.57
C LEU A 268 20.91 -19.15 2.40
N LYS A 269 19.93 -19.16 3.31
CA LYS A 269 18.78 -20.10 3.30
C LYS A 269 17.58 -19.61 2.47
N SER A 270 17.79 -18.65 1.58
CA SER A 270 16.72 -17.96 0.83
C SER A 270 16.16 -18.68 -0.38
N LYS A 271 16.66 -19.87 -0.71
CA LYS A 271 16.26 -20.61 -1.92
C LYS A 271 14.75 -20.86 -1.98
N ASN A 272 14.13 -20.46 -3.10
CA ASN A 272 12.69 -20.62 -3.36
C ASN A 272 11.77 -20.09 -2.25
N THR A 273 12.19 -19.02 -1.57
CA THR A 273 11.43 -18.47 -0.46
C THR A 273 10.11 -17.82 -0.91
N LYS A 274 9.10 -17.91 -0.04
CA LYS A 274 7.83 -17.17 -0.11
C LYS A 274 7.72 -16.07 0.96
N SER A 275 8.78 -15.85 1.74
CA SER A 275 8.78 -14.93 2.89
C SER A 275 9.03 -13.48 2.46
N PHE A 276 8.08 -12.86 1.73
CA PHE A 276 8.25 -11.52 1.16
C PHE A 276 8.69 -10.47 2.16
N GLU A 277 7.93 -10.34 3.26
CA GLU A 277 8.12 -9.29 4.27
C GLU A 277 9.51 -9.36 4.89
N LEU A 278 10.00 -10.58 5.14
CA LEU A 278 11.35 -10.83 5.64
C LEU A 278 12.41 -10.30 4.67
N TYR A 279 12.35 -10.69 3.39
CA TYR A 279 13.38 -10.32 2.42
C TYR A 279 13.25 -8.87 1.92
N GLN A 280 12.03 -8.32 1.95
CA GLN A 280 11.80 -6.89 1.76
C GLN A 280 12.49 -6.08 2.86
N ASN A 281 12.31 -6.47 4.13
CA ASN A 281 12.98 -5.81 5.24
C ASN A 281 14.50 -6.00 5.19
N LEU A 282 15.00 -7.21 4.90
CA LEU A 282 16.43 -7.47 4.74
C LEU A 282 17.04 -6.61 3.63
N ALA A 283 16.43 -6.59 2.44
CA ALA A 283 16.92 -5.79 1.32
C ALA A 283 16.96 -4.30 1.66
N TYR A 284 15.87 -3.78 2.26
CA TYR A 284 15.83 -2.41 2.73
C TYR A 284 17.00 -2.11 3.68
N TRP A 285 17.19 -2.92 4.72
CA TRP A 285 18.21 -2.66 5.74
C TRP A 285 19.64 -2.85 5.23
N LEU A 286 19.89 -3.80 4.33
CA LEU A 286 21.18 -3.94 3.64
C LEU A 286 21.47 -2.71 2.79
N ASN A 287 20.48 -2.17 2.10
CA ASN A 287 20.66 -0.98 1.25
C ASN A 287 20.82 0.34 2.03
N HIS A 288 20.35 0.38 3.29
CA HIS A 288 20.46 1.55 4.17
C HIS A 288 21.64 1.47 5.15
N SER A 289 22.17 0.27 5.41
CA SER A 289 23.32 0.03 6.30
C SER A 289 24.58 -0.23 5.49
N ASN A 290 25.74 -0.34 6.14
CA ASN A 290 26.94 -0.83 5.45
C ASN A 290 26.78 -2.33 5.15
N ALA A 291 26.67 -2.68 3.86
CA ALA A 291 26.47 -4.04 3.38
C ALA A 291 27.77 -4.84 3.15
N GLU A 292 28.95 -4.23 3.33
CA GLU A 292 30.26 -4.85 3.04
C GLU A 292 30.41 -6.24 3.69
N ASN A 293 29.97 -6.40 4.94
CA ASN A 293 30.06 -7.67 5.68
C ASN A 293 29.14 -8.78 5.17
N PHE A 294 28.26 -8.48 4.21
CA PHE A 294 27.23 -9.40 3.69
C PHE A 294 27.33 -9.61 2.18
N ASN A 295 28.40 -9.14 1.53
CA ASN A 295 28.52 -9.17 0.06
C ASN A 295 28.36 -10.58 -0.51
N ASP A 296 29.05 -11.57 0.07
CA ASP A 296 29.02 -12.96 -0.40
C ASP A 296 27.61 -13.56 -0.24
N GLU A 297 26.95 -13.28 0.88
CA GLU A 297 25.59 -13.75 1.13
C GLU A 297 24.55 -13.04 0.26
N ILE A 298 24.75 -11.77 -0.09
CA ILE A 298 23.92 -11.07 -1.07
C ILE A 298 24.08 -11.73 -2.44
N ILE A 299 25.30 -12.01 -2.89
CA ILE A 299 25.55 -12.73 -4.16
C ILE A 299 24.83 -14.09 -4.14
N GLN A 300 24.97 -14.85 -3.05
CA GLN A 300 24.30 -16.15 -2.93
C GLN A 300 22.78 -16.02 -2.93
N PHE A 301 22.22 -14.99 -2.27
CA PHE A 301 20.79 -14.69 -2.31
C PHE A 301 20.30 -14.45 -3.75
N LEU A 302 21.03 -13.63 -4.52
CA LEU A 302 20.73 -13.31 -5.91
C LEU A 302 20.79 -14.55 -6.80
N ILE A 303 21.79 -15.42 -6.61
CA ILE A 303 21.92 -16.71 -7.33
C ILE A 303 20.75 -17.63 -7.01
N ASN A 304 20.43 -17.78 -5.72
CA ASN A 304 19.36 -18.65 -5.22
C ASN A 304 17.97 -18.25 -5.76
N ASN A 305 17.76 -16.96 -6.03
CA ASN A 305 16.46 -16.40 -6.39
C ASN A 305 16.38 -15.87 -7.82
N LYS A 306 17.39 -16.11 -8.68
CA LYS A 306 17.39 -15.63 -10.08
C LYS A 306 16.23 -16.16 -10.95
N LYS A 307 15.60 -17.26 -10.53
CA LYS A 307 14.41 -17.87 -11.18
C LYS A 307 13.15 -17.79 -10.31
N ASN A 308 13.19 -17.00 -9.24
CA ASN A 308 12.06 -16.86 -8.32
C ASN A 308 11.28 -15.59 -8.67
N ASP A 309 10.24 -15.73 -9.48
CA ASP A 309 9.39 -14.62 -9.96
C ASP A 309 8.91 -13.73 -8.83
N TYR A 310 8.63 -14.31 -7.66
CA TYR A 310 8.19 -13.56 -6.48
C TYR A 310 9.21 -12.53 -5.98
N ILE A 311 10.50 -12.81 -6.18
CA ILE A 311 11.59 -11.92 -5.81
C ILE A 311 12.01 -11.06 -7.00
N THR A 312 12.13 -11.64 -8.21
CA THR A 312 12.63 -10.95 -9.42
C THR A 312 11.63 -9.99 -10.05
N GLU A 313 10.33 -10.18 -9.82
CA GLU A 313 9.26 -9.24 -10.20
C GLU A 313 8.90 -8.27 -9.07
N SER A 314 9.71 -8.22 -8.01
CA SER A 314 9.53 -7.31 -6.89
C SER A 314 10.71 -6.35 -6.74
N ILE A 315 10.53 -5.31 -5.91
CA ILE A 315 11.60 -4.37 -5.57
C ILE A 315 12.74 -5.01 -4.75
N ILE A 316 12.58 -6.24 -4.24
CA ILE A 316 13.57 -6.90 -3.39
C ILE A 316 14.88 -7.13 -4.15
N TYR A 317 14.81 -7.75 -5.33
CA TYR A 317 15.98 -8.06 -6.15
C TYR A 317 16.82 -6.82 -6.51
N PRO A 318 16.25 -5.76 -7.10
CA PRO A 318 17.01 -4.54 -7.39
C PRO A 318 17.51 -3.83 -6.14
N THR A 319 16.81 -3.93 -4.99
CA THR A 319 17.29 -3.36 -3.73
C THR A 319 18.54 -4.07 -3.21
N MET A 320 18.62 -5.40 -3.37
CA MET A 320 19.83 -6.17 -3.06
C MET A 320 21.00 -5.79 -3.98
N LEU A 321 20.75 -5.64 -5.29
CA LEU A 321 21.76 -5.15 -6.24
C LEU A 321 22.24 -3.74 -5.90
N SER A 322 21.34 -2.85 -5.49
CA SER A 322 21.69 -1.52 -5.01
C SER A 322 22.59 -1.58 -3.76
N ALA A 323 22.27 -2.43 -2.79
CA ALA A 323 23.10 -2.62 -1.60
C ALA A 323 24.52 -3.10 -1.97
N LEU A 324 24.61 -4.09 -2.86
CA LEU A 324 25.87 -4.64 -3.35
C LEU A 324 26.69 -3.62 -4.16
N LYS A 325 26.03 -2.74 -4.92
CA LYS A 325 26.70 -1.64 -5.63
C LYS A 325 27.25 -0.60 -4.65
N LYS A 326 26.49 -0.25 -3.61
CA LYS A 326 26.91 0.71 -2.58
C LYS A 326 28.11 0.21 -1.76
N SER A 327 28.25 -1.10 -1.56
CA SER A 327 29.40 -1.69 -0.88
C SER A 327 30.67 -1.77 -1.76
N GLY A 328 30.61 -1.33 -3.02
CA GLY A 328 31.77 -1.34 -3.93
C GLY A 328 32.15 -2.72 -4.47
N HIS A 329 31.25 -3.71 -4.39
CA HIS A 329 31.57 -5.07 -4.83
C HIS A 329 31.87 -5.12 -6.35
N PRO A 330 32.97 -5.76 -6.80
CA PRO A 330 33.43 -5.70 -8.20
C PRO A 330 32.41 -6.19 -9.24
N GLN A 331 31.58 -7.16 -8.87
CA GLN A 331 30.58 -7.73 -9.78
C GLN A 331 29.25 -6.95 -9.82
N ALA A 332 29.07 -5.96 -8.95
CA ALA A 332 27.78 -5.30 -8.77
C ALA A 332 27.28 -4.61 -10.05
N ASN A 333 28.16 -3.89 -10.76
CA ASN A 333 27.80 -3.20 -12.00
C ASN A 333 27.37 -4.17 -13.09
N LYS A 334 28.09 -5.30 -13.24
CA LYS A 334 27.75 -6.34 -14.23
C LYS A 334 26.38 -6.94 -13.95
N LEU A 335 26.11 -7.34 -12.69
CA LEU A 335 24.83 -7.95 -12.31
C LEU A 335 23.66 -6.95 -12.43
N LEU A 336 23.89 -5.69 -12.08
CA LEU A 336 22.88 -4.65 -12.21
C LEU A 336 22.57 -4.34 -13.68
N LEU A 337 23.59 -4.31 -14.54
CA LEU A 337 23.41 -4.10 -15.98
C LEU A 337 22.55 -5.21 -16.60
N GLU A 338 22.88 -6.48 -16.33
CA GLU A 338 22.11 -7.64 -16.79
C GLU A 338 20.64 -7.58 -16.33
N TYR A 339 20.42 -7.23 -15.05
CA TYR A 339 19.08 -7.07 -14.51
C TYR A 339 18.29 -5.96 -15.21
N LEU A 340 18.89 -4.79 -15.41
CA LEU A 340 18.21 -3.63 -16.02
C LEU A 340 17.88 -3.87 -17.50
N GLU A 341 18.79 -4.48 -18.26
CA GLU A 341 18.52 -4.87 -19.65
C GLU A 341 17.36 -5.87 -19.72
N ASN A 342 17.33 -6.85 -18.83
CA ASN A 342 16.22 -7.81 -18.75
C ASN A 342 14.90 -7.15 -18.33
N LEU A 343 14.92 -6.22 -17.35
CA LEU A 343 13.73 -5.48 -16.92
C LEU A 343 13.15 -4.64 -18.06
N LYS A 344 14.02 -4.00 -18.87
CA LYS A 344 13.62 -3.25 -20.06
C LYS A 344 12.86 -4.14 -21.06
N LEU A 345 13.32 -5.38 -21.27
CA LEU A 345 12.66 -6.32 -22.18
C LEU A 345 11.29 -6.80 -21.67
N ARG A 346 11.09 -6.88 -20.35
CA ARG A 346 9.84 -7.34 -19.73
C ARG A 346 8.67 -6.33 -19.81
N ASN A 347 8.94 -5.05 -20.11
CA ASN A 347 7.92 -3.98 -20.18
C ASN A 347 7.03 -3.83 -18.91
N ASN A 348 7.58 -4.11 -17.72
CA ASN A 348 6.87 -3.91 -16.45
C ASN A 348 7.05 -2.46 -15.96
N GLN A 349 6.12 -1.57 -16.33
CA GLN A 349 6.22 -0.14 -16.02
C GLN A 349 6.26 0.14 -14.51
N GLN A 350 5.41 -0.52 -13.72
CA GLN A 350 5.32 -0.28 -12.28
C GLN A 350 6.63 -0.60 -11.57
N LEU A 351 7.25 -1.75 -11.89
CA LEU A 351 8.54 -2.12 -11.32
C LEU A 351 9.66 -1.21 -11.84
N THR A 352 9.62 -0.85 -13.13
CA THR A 352 10.59 0.08 -13.74
C THR A 352 10.62 1.42 -13.02
N ASP A 353 9.46 2.00 -12.73
CA ASP A 353 9.36 3.27 -12.01
C ASP A 353 9.96 3.17 -10.61
N GLN A 354 9.67 2.08 -9.89
CA GLN A 354 10.22 1.84 -8.55
C GLN A 354 11.74 1.69 -8.58
N VAL A 355 12.29 0.96 -9.56
CA VAL A 355 13.73 0.79 -9.75
C VAL A 355 14.40 2.11 -10.08
N CYS A 356 13.81 2.91 -10.96
CA CYS A 356 14.33 4.24 -11.28
C CYS A 356 14.38 5.14 -10.04
N ILE A 357 13.35 5.11 -9.20
CA ILE A 357 13.33 5.84 -7.92
C ILE A 357 14.42 5.32 -6.97
N LEU A 358 14.63 4.01 -6.89
CA LEU A 358 15.63 3.39 -6.01
C LEU A 358 17.06 3.89 -6.29
N PHE A 359 17.40 4.09 -7.57
CA PHE A 359 18.73 4.56 -8.00
C PHE A 359 18.82 6.07 -8.19
N LYS A 360 17.80 6.81 -7.78
CA LYS A 360 17.78 8.27 -7.85
C LYS A 360 18.89 8.87 -6.98
N LYS A 361 19.67 9.80 -7.53
CA LYS A 361 20.59 10.64 -6.76
C LYS A 361 19.83 11.81 -6.13
N ASN A 362 20.24 12.22 -4.94
CA ASN A 362 19.65 13.37 -4.25
C ASN A 362 19.67 14.61 -5.15
N ASN A 363 18.56 15.35 -5.16
CA ASN A 363 18.37 16.59 -5.93
C ASN A 363 18.44 16.45 -7.46
N GLN A 364 18.33 15.25 -8.01
CA GLN A 364 18.22 15.02 -9.46
C GLN A 364 16.80 14.56 -9.85
N PRO A 365 16.38 14.75 -11.11
CA PRO A 365 15.17 14.09 -11.61
C PRO A 365 15.30 12.57 -11.52
N ASN A 366 14.17 11.86 -11.56
CA ASN A 366 14.20 10.40 -11.60
C ASN A 366 14.93 9.96 -12.89
N PRO A 367 15.93 9.08 -12.80
CA PRO A 367 16.61 8.56 -13.97
C PRO A 367 15.64 7.72 -14.82
N THR A 368 15.92 7.60 -16.12
CA THR A 368 15.26 6.60 -16.99
C THR A 368 16.02 5.29 -16.93
N ILE A 369 15.37 4.18 -17.30
CA ILE A 369 16.03 2.88 -17.39
C ILE A 369 17.25 2.91 -18.34
N ASP A 370 17.14 3.64 -19.45
CA ASP A 370 18.24 3.83 -20.40
C ASP A 370 19.42 4.60 -19.80
N SER A 371 19.14 5.64 -19.03
CA SER A 371 20.19 6.40 -18.33
C SER A 371 20.94 5.55 -17.30
N LEU A 372 20.23 4.63 -16.61
CA LEU A 372 20.84 3.71 -15.66
C LEU A 372 21.72 2.67 -16.36
N ILE A 373 21.25 2.10 -17.48
CA ILE A 373 22.00 1.15 -18.31
C ILE A 373 23.28 1.81 -18.85
N ASN A 374 23.17 3.01 -19.42
CA ASN A 374 24.31 3.72 -20.00
C ASN A 374 25.34 4.12 -18.95
N GLY A 375 24.92 4.44 -17.71
CA GLY A 375 25.83 4.76 -16.61
C GLY A 375 26.56 3.55 -16.00
N LEU A 376 26.30 2.33 -16.49
CA LEU A 376 26.92 1.08 -16.03
C LEU A 376 27.84 0.44 -17.08
N LYS A 377 27.72 0.86 -18.34
CA LYS A 377 28.65 0.53 -19.44
C LYS A 377 29.87 1.42 -19.34
#